data_AF-A0A157ZBX7-F1
#
_entry.id   AF-A0A157ZBX7-F1
#
_cell.length_a   1.000
_cell.length_b   1.000
_cell.length_c   1.000
_cell.angle_alpha   90.00
_cell.angle_beta   90.00
_cell.angle_gamma   90.00
#
_symmetry.space_group_name_H-M   'P 1'
#
loop_
_entity.id
_entity.type
_entity.pdbx_description
1 polymer ?
#
loop_
_entity_poly.entity_id
_entity_poly.type
_entity_poly.pdbx_seq_one_letter_code
_entity_poly.pdbx_strand_id
1 'polypeptide(L)'
;MICVAAHAQSQCPGYVETDAGSAFDIASIIRDTGSPQSALDKVRSAVARVNAGGGCSIFRDPLACEETLTLANKAIVALQACTSSGLPKGSAHG
;
A
#
# COMPACT_ATOMS: atom_id res chain seq x y z
N MET A 1 14.12 -4.67 35.48
CA MET A 1 14.09 -4.83 34.02
C MET A 1 12.67 -4.59 33.56
N ILE A 2 12.42 -3.47 32.87
CA ILE A 2 11.07 -3.08 32.44
C ILE A 2 11.00 -3.42 30.95
N CYS A 3 10.27 -4.48 30.62
CA CYS A 3 10.01 -4.87 29.24
C CYS A 3 9.11 -3.81 28.62
N VAL A 4 9.70 -2.84 27.91
CA VAL A 4 8.94 -2.05 26.94
C VAL A 4 8.58 -3.02 25.82
N ALA A 5 7.37 -3.54 25.88
CA ALA A 5 6.75 -4.17 24.74
C ALA A 5 6.62 -3.07 23.68
N ALA A 6 7.60 -3.01 22.78
CA ALA A 6 7.49 -2.34 21.50
C ALA A 6 6.44 -3.11 20.69
N HIS A 7 5.17 -2.97 21.09
CA HIS A 7 4.07 -3.18 20.18
C HIS A 7 4.25 -2.10 19.14
N ALA A 8 4.91 -2.47 18.04
CA ALA A 8 4.69 -1.85 16.76
C ALA A 8 3.17 -1.86 16.54
N GLN A 9 2.49 -0.80 17.01
CA GLN A 9 1.18 -0.46 16.47
C GLN A 9 1.44 -0.40 14.98
N SER A 10 0.92 -1.39 14.25
CA SER A 10 1.17 -1.52 12.83
C SER A 10 0.85 -0.17 12.20
N GLN A 11 1.88 0.57 11.81
CA GLN A 11 1.77 1.94 11.27
C GLN A 11 1.07 1.96 9.90
N CYS A 12 0.59 0.80 9.46
CA CYS A 12 -0.22 0.63 8.29
C CYS A 12 -1.70 0.66 8.62
N PRO A 13 -2.51 1.37 7.84
CA PRO A 13 -3.95 1.22 7.91
C PRO A 13 -4.33 -0.24 7.58
N GLY A 14 -5.42 -0.74 8.18
CA GLY A 14 -5.93 -2.07 7.87
C GLY A 14 -6.48 -2.17 6.44
N TYR A 15 -7.10 -1.07 5.97
CA TYR A 15 -7.65 -0.95 4.62
C TYR A 15 -7.65 0.52 4.18
N VAL A 16 -7.87 0.76 2.89
CA VAL A 16 -8.14 2.10 2.34
C VAL A 16 -9.48 2.07 1.59
N GLU A 17 -10.24 3.17 1.64
CA GLU A 17 -11.50 3.32 0.91
C GLU A 17 -11.43 4.50 -0.07
N THR A 18 -12.06 4.33 -1.23
CA THR A 18 -12.37 5.43 -2.16
C THR A 18 -13.65 6.13 -1.74
N ASP A 19 -13.84 7.36 -2.21
CA ASP A 19 -15.07 8.13 -1.99
C ASP A 19 -16.29 7.49 -2.68
N ALA A 20 -16.05 6.59 -3.63
CA ALA A 20 -17.06 5.74 -4.27
C ALA A 20 -17.48 4.53 -3.41
N GLY A 21 -16.82 4.28 -2.27
CA GLY A 21 -17.10 3.16 -1.37
C GLY A 21 -16.33 1.87 -1.67
N SER A 22 -15.33 1.91 -2.55
CA SER A 22 -14.51 0.75 -2.89
C SER A 22 -13.40 0.62 -1.85
N ALA A 23 -13.30 -0.55 -1.21
CA ALA A 23 -12.33 -0.82 -0.16
C ALA A 23 -11.20 -1.74 -0.63
N PHE A 24 -9.97 -1.47 -0.19
CA PHE A 24 -8.81 -2.32 -0.43
C PHE A 24 -8.14 -2.69 0.89
N ASP A 25 -8.05 -3.99 1.16
CA ASP A 25 -7.50 -4.52 2.41
C ASP A 25 -5.97 -4.55 2.37
N ILE A 26 -5.37 -3.55 3.04
CA ILE A 26 -3.93 -3.36 3.12
C ILE A 26 -3.30 -4.45 4.00
N ALA A 27 -3.95 -4.83 5.10
CA ALA A 27 -3.45 -5.85 6.00
C ALA A 27 -3.30 -7.21 5.28
N SER A 28 -4.26 -7.58 4.43
CA SER A 28 -4.24 -8.84 3.69
C SER A 28 -3.14 -8.86 2.63
N ILE A 29 -2.92 -7.77 1.89
CA ILE A 29 -1.81 -7.75 0.92
C ILE A 29 -0.44 -7.75 1.61
N ILE A 30 -0.31 -7.10 2.76
CA ILE A 30 0.94 -7.14 3.55
C ILE A 30 1.17 -8.56 4.06
N ARG A 31 0.13 -9.24 4.55
CA ARG A 31 0.22 -10.64 4.98
C ARG A 31 0.59 -11.58 3.84
N ASP A 32 0.00 -11.38 2.66
CA ASP A 32 0.27 -12.18 1.45
C ASP A 32 1.71 -11.98 0.93
N THR A 33 2.21 -10.75 0.96
CA THR A 33 3.55 -10.41 0.47
C THR A 33 4.65 -10.52 1.53
N GLY A 34 4.28 -10.67 2.80
CA GLY A 34 5.18 -10.78 3.95
C GLY A 34 5.75 -9.46 4.48
N SER A 35 5.60 -8.32 3.77
CA SER A 35 6.06 -7.02 4.28
C SER A 35 5.36 -5.83 3.60
N PRO A 36 5.28 -4.65 4.26
CA PRO A 36 4.76 -3.43 3.64
C PRO A 36 5.51 -3.01 2.37
N GLN A 37 6.82 -3.25 2.32
CA GLN A 37 7.64 -2.90 1.16
C GLN A 37 7.40 -3.85 -0.01
N SER A 38 7.25 -5.15 0.25
CA SER A 38 6.86 -6.14 -0.77
C SER A 38 5.44 -5.87 -1.30
N ALA A 39 4.50 -5.51 -0.43
CA ALA A 39 3.15 -5.10 -0.84
C ALA A 39 3.21 -3.84 -1.71
N LEU A 40 3.99 -2.84 -1.31
CA LEU A 40 4.18 -1.61 -2.08
C LEU A 40 4.70 -1.90 -3.49
N ASP A 41 5.75 -2.70 -3.59
CA ASP A 41 6.35 -3.08 -4.88
C ASP A 41 5.34 -3.84 -5.76
N LYS A 42 4.60 -4.80 -5.17
CA LYS A 42 3.57 -5.58 -5.87
C LYS A 42 2.46 -4.70 -6.45
N VAL A 43 1.95 -3.75 -5.67
CA VAL A 43 0.89 -2.83 -6.13
C VAL A 43 1.44 -1.87 -7.21
N ARG A 44 2.64 -1.31 -7.01
CA ARG A 44 3.29 -0.44 -8.02
C ARG A 44 3.53 -1.19 -9.33
N SER A 45 3.99 -2.44 -9.26
CA SER A 45 4.22 -3.30 -10.43
C SER A 45 2.91 -3.65 -11.15
N ALA A 46 1.81 -3.85 -10.42
CA ALA A 46 0.49 -4.03 -11.02
C ALA A 46 0.04 -2.79 -11.81
N VAL A 47 0.13 -1.60 -11.20
CA VAL A 47 -0.20 -0.32 -11.87
C VAL A 47 0.70 -0.08 -13.08
N ALA A 48 2.01 -0.31 -12.95
CA ALA A 48 2.95 -0.16 -14.04
C ALA A 48 2.64 -1.07 -15.23
N ARG A 49 2.23 -2.32 -14.99
CA ARG A 49 1.81 -3.26 -16.04
C ARG A 49 0.56 -2.81 -16.77
N VAL A 50 -0.43 -2.26 -16.04
CA VAL A 50 -1.64 -1.67 -16.66
C VAL A 50 -1.25 -0.52 -17.58
N ASN A 51 -0.42 0.40 -17.09
CA ASN A 51 0.04 1.54 -17.89
C ASN A 51 0.86 1.12 -19.11
N ALA A 52 1.79 0.16 -18.95
CA ALA A 52 2.59 -0.37 -20.05
C ALA A 52 1.74 -1.11 -21.10
N GLY A 53 0.60 -1.68 -20.70
CA GLY A 53 -0.35 -2.36 -21.59
C GLY A 53 -1.25 -1.43 -22.40
N GLY A 54 -1.13 -0.11 -22.26
CA GLY A 54 -2.04 0.87 -22.91
C GLY A 54 -3.03 1.53 -21.95
N GLY A 55 -2.82 1.38 -20.64
CA GLY A 55 -3.67 1.97 -19.60
C GLY A 55 -5.07 1.38 -19.57
N CYS A 56 -6.03 2.11 -19.01
CA CYS A 56 -7.41 1.63 -18.91
C CYS A 56 -8.16 1.60 -20.26
N SER A 57 -7.60 2.19 -21.32
CA SER A 57 -8.22 2.25 -22.65
C SER A 57 -8.35 0.89 -23.36
N ILE A 58 -7.52 -0.09 -22.98
CA ILE A 58 -7.54 -1.45 -23.56
C ILE A 58 -8.55 -2.37 -22.88
N PHE A 59 -9.13 -1.97 -21.74
CA PHE A 59 -10.11 -2.76 -21.02
C PHE A 59 -11.50 -2.54 -21.59
N ARG A 60 -12.33 -3.58 -21.54
CA ARG A 60 -13.73 -3.51 -21.97
C ARG A 60 -14.53 -2.47 -21.18
N ASP A 61 -14.17 -2.27 -19.92
CA ASP A 61 -14.75 -1.26 -19.03
C ASP A 61 -13.63 -0.33 -18.51
N PRO A 62 -13.37 0.80 -19.18
CA PRO A 62 -12.31 1.71 -18.78
C PRO A 62 -12.63 2.40 -17.44
N LEU A 63 -13.90 2.63 -17.11
CA LEU A 63 -14.30 3.29 -15.86
C LEU A 63 -14.00 2.41 -14.63
N ALA A 64 -14.33 1.13 -14.70
CA ALA A 64 -14.00 0.18 -13.63
C ALA A 64 -12.48 0.02 -13.46
N CYS A 65 -11.72 0.08 -14.55
CA CYS A 65 -10.26 0.07 -14.49
C CYS A 65 -9.71 1.34 -13.81
N GLU A 66 -10.22 2.53 -14.18
CA GLU A 66 -9.79 3.80 -13.57
C GLU A 66 -10.15 3.85 -12.07
N GLU A 67 -11.30 3.31 -11.67
CA GLU A 67 -11.67 3.19 -10.25
C GLU A 67 -10.69 2.26 -9.51
N THR A 68 -10.35 1.12 -10.13
CA THR A 68 -9.36 0.17 -9.57
C THR A 68 -7.97 0.81 -9.45
N LEU A 69 -7.54 1.58 -10.45
CA LEU A 69 -6.28 2.32 -10.40
C LEU A 69 -6.30 3.43 -9.33
N THR A 70 -7.43 4.11 -9.15
CA THR A 70 -7.59 5.11 -8.09
C THR A 70 -7.44 4.47 -6.72
N LEU A 71 -8.09 3.32 -6.52
CA LEU A 71 -7.98 2.54 -5.28
C LEU A 71 -6.54 2.02 -5.07
N ALA A 72 -5.89 1.52 -6.12
CA ALA A 72 -4.50 1.07 -6.06
C ALA A 72 -3.53 2.22 -5.73
N ASN A 73 -3.75 3.42 -6.26
CA ASN A 73 -2.95 4.60 -5.94
C ASN A 73 -3.13 5.03 -4.47
N LYS A 74 -4.36 5.01 -3.94
CA LYS A 74 -4.60 5.21 -2.49
C LYS A 74 -3.84 4.16 -1.66
N ALA A 75 -3.84 2.90 -2.09
CA ALA A 75 -3.10 1.83 -1.42
C ALA A 75 -1.57 2.05 -1.47
N ILE A 76 -1.03 2.52 -2.60
CA ILE A 76 0.39 2.88 -2.74
C ILE A 76 0.78 3.95 -1.73
N VAL A 77 -0.02 5.03 -1.60
CA VAL A 77 0.26 6.12 -0.65
C VAL A 77 0.25 5.59 0.80
N ALA A 78 -0.74 4.76 1.15
CA ALA A 78 -0.81 4.13 2.47
C ALA A 78 0.41 3.23 2.75
N LEU A 79 0.78 2.38 1.78
CA LEU A 79 1.94 1.50 1.89
C LEU A 79 3.27 2.28 1.92
N GLN A 80 3.37 3.39 1.18
CA GLN A 80 4.52 4.29 1.25
C GLN A 80 4.70 4.85 2.67
N ALA A 81 3.61 5.35 3.29
CA ALA A 81 3.65 5.85 4.66
C ALA A 81 4.11 4.77 5.67
N CYS A 82 3.70 3.51 5.47
CA CYS A 82 4.19 2.38 6.24
C CYS A 82 5.70 2.17 6.10
N THR A 83 6.19 2.19 4.86
CA THR A 83 7.59 1.89 4.56
C THR A 83 8.53 3.01 4.98
N SER A 84 8.10 4.28 4.88
CA SER A 84 8.87 5.44 5.33
C SER A 84 8.98 5.52 6.85
N SER A 85 8.00 4.98 7.59
CA SER A 85 8.05 4.89 9.06
C SER A 85 9.02 3.80 9.56
N GLY A 86 9.53 2.95 8.66
CA GLY A 86 10.48 1.88 8.96
C GLY A 86 11.95 2.29 8.97
N LEU A 87 12.30 3.56 8.73
CA LEU A 87 13.65 4.03 9.05
C LEU A 87 13.75 4.18 10.57
N PRO A 88 14.54 3.36 11.30
CA PRO A 88 14.97 3.77 12.61
C PRO A 88 15.71 5.09 12.41
N LYS A 89 15.10 6.17 12.87
CA LYS A 89 15.81 7.42 13.11
C LYS A 89 16.94 7.04 14.04
N GLY A 90 18.16 6.95 13.49
CA GLY A 90 19.35 6.66 14.26
C GLY A 90 19.38 7.62 15.44
N SER A 91 19.19 7.09 16.64
CA SER A 91 19.46 7.81 17.87
C SER A 91 20.98 7.91 18.01
N ALA A 92 21.58 8.79 17.22
CA ALA A 92 22.86 9.39 17.54
C ALA A 92 22.60 10.56 18.51
N HIS A 93 22.63 10.23 19.79
CA HIS A 93 22.86 11.14 20.92
C HIS A 93 23.40 10.22 22.02
N GLY A 94 24.68 10.23 22.34
CA GLY A 94 25.56 11.37 22.58
C GLY A 94 26.01 11.22 24.02
#